data_AF-A0A533VH38-F1
#
_entry.id   AF-A0A533VH38-F1
#
_cell.length_a   1.000
_cell.length_b   1.000
_cell.length_c   1.000
_cell.angle_alpha   90.00
_cell.angle_beta   90.00
_cell.angle_gamma   90.00
#
_symmetry.space_group_name_H-M   'P 1'
#
loop_
_entity.id
_entity.type
_entity.pdbx_description
1 polymer ?
#
loop_
_entity_poly.entity_id
_entity_poly.type
_entity_poly.pdbx_seq_one_letter_code
_entity_poly.pdbx_strand_id
1 'polypeptide(L)'
;MAYSSSTEVLGQLMRFKDKNIVKISPKNYTLNNGVECCCVGLKSNDGIDFSVQAYGKEARQLHEQATMMATKSNNASLTIPY
;
A
#
# COMPACT_ATOMS: atom_id res chain seq x y z
N MET A 1 -5.24 21.61 10.23
CA MET A 1 -4.27 20.64 9.68
C MET A 1 -5.06 19.41 9.25
N ALA A 2 -5.19 19.17 7.94
CA ALA A 2 -5.86 17.99 7.44
C ALA A 2 -4.96 16.77 7.72
N TYR A 3 -5.38 15.90 8.63
CA TYR A 3 -4.77 14.59 8.81
C TYR A 3 -5.17 13.76 7.59
N SER A 4 -4.33 13.75 6.55
CA SER A 4 -4.53 12.86 5.41
C SER A 4 -4.44 11.42 5.93
N SER A 5 -5.55 10.68 5.90
CA SER A 5 -5.52 9.26 6.28
C SER A 5 -4.53 8.53 5.38
N SER A 6 -3.84 7.51 5.91
CA SER A 6 -2.87 6.73 5.14
C SER A 6 -3.47 6.18 3.83
N THR A 7 -4.78 5.95 3.81
CA THR A 7 -5.57 5.57 2.63
C THR A 7 -5.65 6.66 1.56
N GLU A 8 -5.89 7.91 1.95
CA GLU A 8 -5.88 9.07 1.04
C GLU A 8 -4.49 9.33 0.47
N VAL A 9 -3.45 9.21 1.30
CA VAL A 9 -2.06 9.36 0.86
C VAL A 9 -1.72 8.28 -0.17
N LEU A 10 -2.08 7.02 0.09
CA LEU A 10 -1.90 5.92 -0.87
C LEU A 10 -2.66 6.19 -2.18
N GLY A 11 -3.90 6.66 -2.10
CA GLY A 11 -4.70 7.02 -3.26
C GLY A 11 -4.10 8.16 -4.10
N GLN A 12 -3.55 9.19 -3.45
CA GLN A 12 -2.83 10.26 -4.13
C GLN A 12 -1.53 9.76 -4.76
N LEU A 13 -0.78 8.89 -4.08
CA LEU A 13 0.46 8.32 -4.61
C LEU A 13 0.18 7.45 -5.84
N MET A 14 -0.87 6.64 -5.83
CA MET A 14 -1.27 5.79 -6.96
C MET A 14 -1.82 6.57 -8.17
N ARG A 15 -2.12 7.87 -8.03
CA ARG A 15 -2.47 8.73 -9.18
C ARG A 15 -1.27 9.09 -10.05
N PHE A 16 -0.06 8.96 -9.52
CA PHE A 16 1.16 9.18 -10.30
C PHE A 16 1.45 7.93 -11.14
N LYS A 17 1.59 8.11 -12.47
CA LYS A 17 1.73 7.00 -13.44
C LYS A 17 2.96 6.12 -13.22
N ASP A 18 3.98 6.62 -12.52
CA ASP A 18 5.27 5.95 -12.35
C ASP A 18 5.43 5.27 -11.00
N LYS A 19 4.37 5.17 -10.20
CA LYS A 19 4.42 4.56 -8.86
C LYS A 19 3.75 3.19 -8.88
N ASN A 20 4.49 2.16 -8.50
CA ASN A 20 3.96 0.81 -8.38
C ASN A 20 4.09 0.31 -6.94
N ILE A 21 3.06 -0.40 -6.46
CA ILE A 21 3.14 -1.08 -5.18
C ILE A 21 4.07 -2.29 -5.35
N VAL A 22 5.19 -2.28 -4.64
CA VAL A 22 6.20 -3.35 -4.70
C VAL A 22 6.12 -4.29 -3.50
N LYS A 23 5.55 -3.83 -2.38
CA LYS A 23 5.45 -4.63 -1.16
C LYS A 23 4.23 -4.24 -0.35
N ILE A 24 3.52 -5.23 0.17
CA ILE A 24 2.42 -5.05 1.12
C ILE A 24 2.73 -5.95 2.32
N SER A 25 2.58 -5.40 3.52
CA SER A 25 2.72 -6.18 4.75
C SER A 25 1.63 -7.25 4.83
N PRO A 26 1.88 -8.40 5.47
CA PRO A 26 0.88 -9.45 5.58
C PRO A 26 -0.40 -8.95 6.27
N LYS A 27 -1.54 -9.49 5.84
CA LYS A 27 -2.84 -9.20 6.44
C LYS A 27 -2.83 -9.53 7.93
N ASN A 28 -3.35 -8.63 8.75
CA ASN A 28 -3.36 -8.73 10.23
C ASN A 28 -1.96 -8.79 10.86
N TYR A 29 -0.95 -8.20 10.21
CA TYR A 29 0.35 -8.03 10.85
C TYR A 29 0.17 -7.24 12.15
N THR A 30 0.60 -7.84 13.25
CA THR A 30 0.43 -7.30 14.59
C THR A 30 1.82 -7.10 15.20
N LEU A 31 2.04 -5.93 15.78
CA LEU A 31 3.25 -5.62 16.51
C LEU A 31 3.29 -6.38 17.85
N ASN A 32 4.47 -6.50 18.45
CA ASN A 32 4.66 -7.19 19.74
C ASN A 32 3.82 -6.60 20.89
N ASN A 33 3.31 -5.38 20.74
CA ASN A 33 2.42 -4.71 21.68
C ASN A 33 0.92 -4.95 21.40
N GLY A 34 0.57 -5.85 20.47
CA GLY A 34 -0.81 -6.17 20.11
C GLY A 34 -1.46 -5.18 19.14
N VAL A 35 -0.73 -4.19 18.63
CA VAL A 35 -1.27 -3.19 17.69
C VAL A 35 -1.16 -3.71 16.26
N GLU A 36 -2.29 -3.76 15.56
CA GLU A 36 -2.32 -4.05 14.12
C GLU A 36 -1.55 -2.98 13.35
N CYS A 37 -0.75 -3.38 12.38
CA CYS A 37 0.08 -2.51 11.57
C CYS A 37 0.07 -2.97 10.12
N CYS A 38 0.00 -2.03 9.18
CA CYS A 38 0.16 -2.30 7.77
C CYS A 38 1.16 -1.30 7.17
N CYS A 39 2.17 -1.82 6.48
CA CYS A 39 3.07 -1.03 5.65
C CYS A 39 2.92 -1.41 4.18
N VAL A 40 2.85 -0.39 3.33
CA VAL A 40 2.81 -0.51 1.88
C VAL A 40 4.03 0.19 1.31
N GLY A 41 4.88 -0.56 0.63
CA GLY A 41 6.03 -0.06 -0.11
C GLY A 41 5.64 0.25 -1.55
N LEU A 42 5.94 1.46 -1.98
CA LEU A 42 5.74 1.99 -3.32
C LEU A 42 7.10 2.30 -3.91
N LYS A 43 7.35 1.87 -5.12
CA LYS A 43 8.55 2.23 -5.87
C LYS A 43 8.17 3.15 -7.01
N SER A 44 8.89 4.27 -7.14
CA SER A 44 8.76 5.15 -8.30
C SER A 44 9.83 4.82 -9.33
N ASN A 45 9.52 4.96 -10.62
CA ASN A 45 10.50 4.78 -11.70
C ASN A 45 11.65 5.82 -11.64
N ASP A 46 11.39 6.95 -10.97
CA ASP A 46 12.37 8.01 -10.67
C ASP A 46 13.38 7.61 -9.56
N GLY A 47 13.28 6.40 -9.01
CA GLY A 47 14.16 5.91 -7.94
C GLY A 47 13.77 6.35 -6.53
N ILE A 48 12.67 7.10 -6.38
CA ILE A 48 12.14 7.50 -5.08
C ILE A 48 11.20 6.41 -4.55
N ASP A 49 11.64 5.72 -3.51
CA ASP A 49 10.83 4.76 -2.76
C ASP A 49 9.98 5.48 -1.70
N PHE A 50 8.69 5.18 -1.67
CA PHE A 50 7.74 5.70 -0.69
C PHE A 50 7.22 4.55 0.17
N SER A 51 7.02 4.79 1.46
CA SER A 51 6.35 3.84 2.35
C SER A 51 5.17 4.50 3.03
N VAL A 52 4.00 3.90 2.92
CA VAL A 52 2.80 4.31 3.65
C VAL A 52 2.57 3.31 4.77
N GLN A 53 2.45 3.80 5.99
CA GLN A 53 2.18 2.97 7.16
C GLN A 53 0.89 3.43 7.84
N ALA A 54 0.14 2.47 8.37
CA ALA A 54 -1.04 2.70 9.20
C ALA A 54 -1.08 1.71 10.36
N TYR A 55 -1.78 2.10 11.43
CA TYR A 55 -1.91 1.30 12.64
C TYR A 55 -3.39 1.13 13.03
N GLY A 56 -3.67 0.10 13.82
CA GLY A 56 -5.00 -0.22 14.32
C GLY A 56 -6.01 -0.41 13.19
N LYS A 57 -7.19 0.21 13.33
CA LYS A 57 -8.29 0.10 12.35
C LYS A 57 -7.92 0.62 10.95
N GLU A 58 -6.98 1.55 10.85
CA GLU A 58 -6.52 2.07 9.55
C GLU A 58 -5.57 1.09 8.84
N ALA A 59 -4.86 0.23 9.57
CA ALA A 59 -3.98 -0.79 8.99
C ALA A 59 -4.74 -1.75 8.07
N ARG A 60 -5.92 -2.19 8.51
CA ARG A 60 -6.77 -3.10 7.73
C ARG A 60 -7.30 -2.43 6.46
N GLN A 61 -7.74 -1.19 6.55
CA GLN A 61 -8.23 -0.41 5.41
C GLN A 61 -7.11 -0.14 4.39
N LEU A 62 -5.91 0.21 4.88
CA LEU A 62 -4.73 0.41 4.03
C LEU A 62 -4.34 -0.87 3.28
N HIS A 63 -4.35 -2.02 3.96
CA HIS A 63 -4.08 -3.31 3.35
C HIS A 63 -5.07 -3.63 2.23
N GLU A 64 -6.37 -3.48 2.49
CA GLU A 64 -7.43 -3.77 1.50
C GLU A 64 -7.31 -2.87 0.27
N GLN A 65 -7.13 -1.56 0.46
CA GLN A 65 -6.94 -0.63 -0.65
C GLN A 65 -5.65 -0.91 -1.44
N ALA A 66 -4.52 -1.13 -0.76
CA ALA A 66 -3.26 -1.46 -1.43
C ALA A 66 -3.36 -2.75 -2.24
N THR A 67 -4.04 -3.77 -1.70
CA THR A 67 -4.27 -5.03 -2.41
C THR A 67 -5.13 -4.81 -3.65
N MET A 68 -6.24 -4.06 -3.54
CA MET A 68 -7.09 -3.74 -4.68
C MET A 68 -6.35 -2.96 -5.77
N MET A 69 -5.53 -1.98 -5.38
CA MET A 69 -4.72 -1.17 -6.29
C MET A 69 -3.60 -1.98 -6.95
N ALA A 70 -2.93 -2.86 -6.20
CA ALA A 70 -1.91 -3.76 -6.74
C ALA A 70 -2.50 -4.75 -7.75
N THR A 71 -3.70 -5.29 -7.48
CA THR A 71 -4.42 -6.19 -8.41
C THR A 71 -4.93 -5.44 -9.64
N LYS A 72 -5.37 -4.19 -9.49
CA LYS A 72 -5.81 -3.35 -10.62
C LYS A 72 -4.64 -2.96 -11.53
N SER A 73 -3.47 -2.68 -10.95
CA SER A 73 -2.22 -2.46 -11.70
C SER A 73 -1.75 -3.75 -12.39
N ASN A 74 -1.92 -4.91 -11.74
CA ASN A 74 -1.60 -6.21 -12.31
C ASN A 74 -2.55 -6.67 -13.42
N ASN A 75 -3.77 -6.12 -13.57
CA ASN A 75 -4.60 -6.46 -14.74
C ASN A 75 -4.08 -5.86 -16.07
N ALA A 76 -3.01 -5.05 -16.03
CA ALA A 76 -2.23 -4.69 -17.21
C ALA A 76 -1.00 -5.60 -17.43
N SER A 77 -0.73 -6.58 -16.54
CA SER A 77 0.43 -7.49 -16.65
C SER A 77 0.20 -8.85 -15.95
N LEU A 78 -1.03 -9.36 -15.91
CA LEU A 78 -1.33 -10.70 -15.38
C LEU A 78 -1.07 -11.74 -16.47
N THR A 79 0.19 -11.83 -16.86
CA THR A 79 0.77 -13.06 -17.38
C THR A 79 2.09 -13.25 -16.66
N ILE A 80 2.09 -14.06 -15.61
CA ILE A 80 3.23 -14.93 -15.34
C ILE A 80 2.70 -16.30 -14.89
N PRO A 81 3.13 -17.36 -15.58
CA PRO A 81 2.69 -18.74 -15.33
C PRO A 81 3.39 -19.30 -14.10
N TYR A 82 2.66 -20.14 -13.36
CA TYR A 82 3.20 -21.33 -12.73
C TYR A 82 2.27 -22.49 -13.09
#